data_AF-A0AAN7QNX2-F1
#
_entry.id   AF-A0AAN7QNX2-F1
#
_cell.length_a   1.000
_cell.length_b   1.000
_cell.length_c   1.000
_cell.angle_alpha   90.00
_cell.angle_beta   90.00
_cell.angle_gamma   90.00
#
_symmetry.space_group_name_H-M   'P 1'
#
loop_
_entity.id
_entity.type
_entity.pdbx_description
1 polymer ?
#
loop_
_entity_poly.entity_id
_entity_poly.type
_entity_poly.pdbx_seq_one_letter_code
_entity_poly.pdbx_strand_id
1 'polypeptide(L)'
;MYKKLISPVVHTFSTTVLPILIAIQKIALYETKARYYLVGSNNTQTRFRVLKIDRMEPKELVITDDKVEYTQEEIVGLLNTIDAGNRQRSNLAKNNISAFGIMGFIRFWKDTI
;
A
#
# COMPACT_ATOMS: atom_id res chain seq x y z
N MET A 1 -27.62 -56.84 2.56
CA MET A 1 -27.17 -55.86 1.55
C MET A 1 -27.02 -54.51 2.25
N TYR A 2 -25.80 -54.13 2.62
CA TYR A 2 -25.53 -53.05 3.59
C TYR A 2 -25.55 -51.67 2.90
N LYS A 3 -26.40 -50.75 3.38
CA LYS A 3 -26.36 -49.33 2.97
C LYS A 3 -25.31 -48.61 3.81
N LYS A 4 -24.23 -48.18 3.16
CA LYS A 4 -23.13 -47.41 3.76
C LYS A 4 -23.63 -45.98 4.03
N LEU A 5 -23.76 -45.61 5.30
CA LEU A 5 -24.08 -44.23 5.71
C LEU A 5 -22.83 -43.36 5.50
N ILE A 6 -22.93 -42.36 4.61
CA ILE A 6 -21.88 -41.38 4.39
C ILE A 6 -22.18 -40.20 5.32
N SER A 7 -21.36 -40.00 6.35
CA SER A 7 -21.41 -38.80 7.18
C SER A 7 -20.84 -37.59 6.41
N PRO A 8 -21.46 -36.40 6.45
CA PRO A 8 -20.91 -35.23 5.79
C PRO A 8 -19.61 -34.80 6.49
N VAL A 9 -18.50 -34.79 5.74
CA VAL A 9 -17.25 -34.16 6.16
C VAL A 9 -17.48 -32.65 6.07
N VAL A 10 -17.77 -32.02 7.20
CA VAL A 10 -17.80 -30.56 7.31
C VAL A 10 -16.35 -30.10 7.35
N HIS A 11 -15.80 -29.71 6.20
CA HIS A 11 -14.54 -28.97 6.18
C HIS A 11 -14.82 -27.56 6.73
N THR A 12 -14.56 -27.36 8.02
CA THR A 12 -14.43 -26.03 8.60
C THR A 12 -13.19 -25.38 8.01
N PHE A 13 -13.36 -24.60 6.95
CA PHE A 13 -12.32 -23.69 6.49
C PHE A 13 -12.12 -22.62 7.56
N SER A 14 -11.18 -22.86 8.48
CA SER A 14 -10.66 -21.80 9.34
C SER A 14 -9.86 -20.86 8.44
N THR A 15 -10.50 -19.82 7.92
CA THR A 15 -9.80 -18.72 7.29
C THR A 15 -9.04 -18.00 8.39
N THR A 16 -7.79 -18.40 8.64
CA THR A 16 -6.87 -17.61 9.44
C THR A 16 -6.70 -16.27 8.72
N VAL A 17 -7.45 -15.27 9.15
CA VAL A 17 -7.26 -13.89 8.72
C VAL A 17 -5.83 -13.52 9.06
N LEU A 18 -4.98 -13.41 8.04
CA LEU A 18 -3.61 -12.94 8.22
C LEU A 18 -3.71 -11.51 8.77
N PRO A 19 -3.21 -11.22 9.98
CA PRO A 19 -3.38 -9.92 10.62
C PRO A 19 -2.83 -8.76 9.78
N ILE A 20 -1.91 -9.05 8.84
CA ILE A 20 -1.41 -8.11 7.84
C ILE A 20 -2.51 -7.54 6.93
N LEU A 21 -3.54 -8.31 6.59
CA LEU A 21 -4.66 -7.84 5.75
C LEU A 21 -5.66 -6.95 6.53
N ILE A 22 -5.61 -6.94 7.87
CA ILE A 22 -6.50 -6.15 8.74
C ILE A 22 -5.78 -4.89 9.30
N ALA A 23 -4.46 -4.81 9.15
CA ALA A 23 -3.65 -3.81 9.82
C ALA A 23 -3.67 -2.42 9.17
N ILE A 24 -3.86 -2.30 7.85
CA ILE A 24 -3.88 -1.01 7.16
C ILE A 24 -5.33 -0.58 6.92
N GLN A 25 -5.70 0.56 7.47
CA GLN A 25 -7.07 1.10 7.39
C GLN A 25 -7.12 2.48 6.77
N LYS A 26 -6.00 3.21 6.78
CA LYS A 26 -5.86 4.51 6.15
C LYS A 26 -4.61 4.50 5.30
N ILE A 27 -4.68 5.19 4.16
CA ILE A 27 -3.56 5.34 3.24
C ILE A 27 -3.43 6.82 2.92
N ALA A 28 -2.20 7.33 2.96
CA ALA A 28 -1.85 8.64 2.45
C ALA A 28 -0.88 8.48 1.27
N LEU A 29 -1.23 9.04 0.12
CA LEU A 29 -0.39 9.10 -1.06
C LEU A 29 0.40 10.41 -1.06
N TYR A 30 1.72 10.30 -1.13
CA TYR A 30 2.65 11.42 -1.26
C TYR A 30 3.31 11.37 -2.63
N GLU A 31 3.40 12.53 -3.29
CA GLU A 31 3.93 12.65 -4.64
C GLU A 31 5.28 13.37 -4.67
N THR A 32 6.25 12.77 -5.36
CA THR A 32 7.49 13.43 -5.82
C THR A 32 7.62 13.26 -7.32
N LYS A 33 8.52 14.01 -7.98
CA LYS A 33 8.72 13.91 -9.44
C LYS A 33 8.97 12.48 -9.91
N ALA A 34 9.79 11.72 -9.19
CA ALA A 34 10.23 10.39 -9.63
C ALA A 34 9.38 9.25 -9.05
N ARG A 35 8.69 9.46 -7.92
CA ARG A 35 8.01 8.39 -7.19
C ARG A 35 6.74 8.84 -6.51
N TYR A 36 5.78 7.93 -6.42
CA TYR A 36 4.72 7.98 -5.44
C TYR A 36 5.10 7.17 -4.19
N TYR A 37 4.75 7.67 -3.01
CA TYR A 37 4.91 6.99 -1.73
C TYR A 37 3.54 6.82 -1.09
N LEU A 38 3.09 5.59 -0.94
CA LEU A 38 1.87 5.26 -0.23
C LEU A 38 2.22 4.85 1.19
N VAL A 39 1.76 5.65 2.14
CA VAL A 39 1.92 5.39 3.56
C VAL A 39 0.62 4.78 4.08
N GLY A 40 0.63 3.48 4.36
CA GLY A 40 -0.47 2.78 5.00
C GLY A 40 -0.33 2.83 6.52
N SER A 41 -1.42 3.08 7.25
CA SER A 41 -1.44 3.07 8.72
C SER A 41 -2.58 2.24 9.28
N ASN A 42 -2.40 1.75 10.50
CA ASN A 42 -3.49 1.23 11.31
C ASN A 42 -4.42 2.35 11.82
N ASN A 43 -5.55 1.96 12.44
CA ASN A 43 -6.55 2.92 12.91
C ASN A 43 -5.98 3.95 13.90
N THR A 44 -5.15 3.44 14.81
CA THR A 44 -4.55 4.19 15.91
C THR A 44 -3.33 5.00 15.47
N GLN A 45 -2.91 4.91 14.20
CA GLN A 45 -1.74 5.61 13.66
C GLN A 45 -0.45 5.36 14.47
N THR A 46 -0.26 4.11 14.89
CA THR A 46 0.94 3.68 15.65
C THR A 46 1.88 2.81 14.83
N ARG A 47 1.41 2.28 13.70
CA ARG A 47 2.18 1.42 12.81
C ARG A 47 1.97 1.85 11.38
N PHE A 48 3.07 2.05 10.67
CA PHE A 48 3.06 2.52 9.30
C PHE A 48 3.88 1.62 8.39
N ARG A 49 3.49 1.48 7.13
CA ARG A 49 4.29 0.82 6.09
C ARG A 49 4.28 1.66 4.82
N VAL A 50 5.33 1.55 4.02
CA VAL A 50 5.52 2.39 2.84
C VAL A 50 5.68 1.56 1.57
N LEU A 51 4.80 1.81 0.61
CA LEU A 51 4.91 1.28 -0.74
C LEU A 51 5.40 2.39 -1.67
N LYS A 52 6.43 2.10 -2.47
CA LYS A 52 7.03 3.04 -3.43
C LYS A 52 6.64 2.63 -4.83
N ILE A 53 6.14 3.57 -5.63
CA ILE A 53 5.81 3.34 -7.04
C ILE A 53 6.69 4.25 -7.87
N ASP A 54 7.39 3.66 -8.85
CA ASP A 54 8.20 4.42 -9.80
C ASP A 54 7.30 5.14 -10.81
N ARG A 55 7.61 6.42 -11.07
CA ARG A 55 6.90 7.26 -12.06
C ARG A 55 7.72 7.49 -13.33
N MET A 56 8.98 7.09 -13.32
CA MET A 56 9.93 7.31 -14.40
C MET A 56 9.98 6.15 -15.38
N GLU A 57 9.57 4.95 -14.98
CA GLU A 57 9.45 3.79 -15.87
C GLU A 57 8.13 3.84 -16.67
N PRO A 58 8.17 4.08 -18.00
CA PRO A 58 6.95 4.29 -18.78
C PRO A 58 6.23 3.00 -19.20
N LYS A 59 6.90 1.84 -19.20
CA LYS A 59 6.33 0.61 -19.76
C LYS A 59 5.83 -0.36 -18.69
N GLU A 60 6.52 -0.39 -17.56
CA GLU A 60 6.27 -1.35 -16.50
C GLU A 60 5.91 -0.66 -15.19
N LEU A 61 4.95 -1.26 -14.48
CA LEU A 61 4.60 -0.81 -13.15
C LEU A 61 5.62 -1.36 -12.17
N VAL A 62 6.53 -0.51 -11.70
CA VAL A 62 7.55 -0.89 -10.72
C VAL A 62 7.10 -0.45 -9.33
N ILE A 63 6.90 -1.44 -8.46
CA ILE A 63 6.49 -1.24 -7.07
C ILE A 63 7.54 -1.85 -6.14
N THR A 64 7.91 -1.14 -5.09
CA THR A 64 8.83 -1.63 -4.05
C THR A 64 8.20 -1.48 -2.68
N ASP A 65 8.08 -2.61 -1.97
CA ASP A 65 7.81 -2.65 -0.53
C ASP A 65 9.16 -2.73 0.19
N ASP A 66 9.45 -1.75 1.06
CA ASP A 66 10.66 -1.80 1.88
C ASP A 66 10.57 -2.78 3.05
N LYS A 67 9.37 -3.33 3.30
CA LYS A 67 9.04 -4.32 4.31
C LYS A 67 9.23 -3.83 5.74
N VAL A 68 9.49 -2.54 5.96
CA VAL A 68 9.69 -1.96 7.29
C VAL A 68 8.34 -1.60 7.91
N GLU A 69 8.21 -1.81 9.23
CA GLU A 69 7.13 -1.22 10.03
C GLU A 69 7.74 0.00 10.74
N TYR A 70 7.17 1.17 10.48
CA TYR A 70 7.64 2.45 11.02
C TYR A 70 6.76 2.90 12.19
N THR A 71 7.36 3.56 13.17
CA THR A 71 6.63 4.38 14.17
C THR A 71 6.17 5.71 13.58
N GLN A 72 5.41 6.48 14.36
CA GLN A 72 4.97 7.82 13.95
C GLN A 72 6.15 8.78 13.75
N GLU A 73 7.16 8.72 14.63
CA GLU A 73 8.34 9.56 14.55
C GLU A 73 9.19 9.20 13.32
N GLU A 74 9.36 7.90 13.07
CA GLU A 74 10.16 7.40 11.94
C GLU A 74 9.53 7.75 10.60
N ILE A 75 8.21 7.60 10.46
CA ILE A 75 7.53 7.93 9.20
C ILE A 75 7.57 9.45 8.91
N VAL A 76 7.44 10.28 9.95
CA VAL A 76 7.61 11.74 9.81
C VAL A 76 9.04 12.08 9.41
N GLY A 77 10.04 11.45 10.03
CA GLY A 77 11.45 11.61 9.66
C GLY A 77 11.75 11.20 8.22
N LEU A 78 11.17 10.08 7.77
CA LEU A 78 11.29 9.62 6.38
C LEU A 78 10.71 10.64 5.40
N LEU A 79 9.47 11.11 5.65
CA LEU A 79 8.81 12.08 4.78
C LEU A 79 9.56 13.42 4.73
N ASN A 80 10.10 13.89 5.86
CA ASN A 80 10.93 15.09 5.91
C ASN A 80 12.22 14.93 5.09
N THR A 81 12.86 13.75 5.14
CA THR A 81 14.07 13.45 4.37
C THR A 81 13.77 13.44 2.87
N ILE A 82 12.63 12.85 2.48
CA ILE A 82 12.18 12.85 1.08
C ILE A 82 11.90 14.28 0.62
N ASP A 83 11.17 15.07 1.41
CA ASP A 83 10.84 16.46 1.06
C ASP A 83 12.10 17.32 0.93
N ALA A 84 13.06 17.20 1.87
CA ALA A 84 14.34 17.90 1.81
C ALA A 84 15.11 17.62 0.52
N GLY A 85 15.12 16.36 0.05
CA GLY A 85 15.74 15.96 -1.22
C GLY A 85 14.98 16.42 -2.48
N ASN A 86 13.73 16.88 -2.35
CA ASN A 86 12.85 17.29 -3.45
C ASN A 86 12.39 18.76 -3.36
N ARG A 87 12.96 19.53 -2.41
CA ARG A 87 12.59 20.90 -2.01
C ARG A 87 12.48 21.93 -3.11
N GLN A 88 13.13 21.72 -4.25
CA GLN A 88 13.05 22.64 -5.39
C GLN A 88 11.60 22.79 -5.92
N ARG A 89 10.70 21.81 -5.69
CA ARG A 89 9.29 21.86 -6.15
C ARG A 89 8.24 21.17 -5.27
N SER A 90 8.58 20.44 -4.21
CA SER A 90 7.57 19.76 -3.37
C SER A 90 7.34 20.46 -2.04
N ASN A 91 6.06 20.64 -1.68
CA ASN A 91 5.62 20.73 -0.29
C ASN A 91 4.94 19.38 -0.01
N LEU A 92 5.73 18.34 0.22
CA LEU A 92 5.25 16.95 0.28
C LEU A 92 4.14 16.77 1.32
N ALA A 93 4.23 17.49 2.44
CA ALA A 93 3.23 17.48 3.50
C ALA A 93 1.89 18.16 3.14
N LYS A 94 1.84 19.06 2.15
CA LYS A 94 0.59 19.70 1.69
C LYS A 94 -0.08 18.96 0.52
N ASN A 95 0.69 18.19 -0.24
CA ASN A 95 0.20 17.51 -1.44
C ASN A 95 -0.07 16.03 -1.19
N ASN A 96 -0.60 15.68 -0.02
CA ASN A 96 -0.98 14.31 0.28
C ASN A 96 -2.47 14.07 0.01
N ILE A 97 -2.80 12.88 -0.50
CA ILE A 97 -4.18 12.45 -0.76
C ILE A 97 -4.49 11.27 0.16
N SER A 98 -5.57 11.38 0.92
CA SER A 98 -6.02 10.31 1.82
C SER A 98 -7.02 9.37 1.12
N ALA A 99 -6.88 8.07 1.34
CA ALA A 99 -7.76 7.02 0.84
C ALA A 99 -7.86 5.86 1.84
N PHE A 100 -8.86 4.99 1.66
CA PHE A 100 -9.02 3.76 2.45
C PHE A 100 -8.35 2.54 1.82
N GLY A 101 -8.04 2.61 0.52
CA GLY A 101 -7.52 1.49 -0.24
C GLY A 101 -7.11 1.90 -1.63
N ILE A 102 -6.41 0.99 -2.30
CA ILE A 102 -6.02 1.11 -3.71
C ILE A 102 -6.72 -0.02 -4.44
N MET A 103 -7.55 0.31 -5.43
CA MET A 103 -8.27 -0.71 -6.20
C MET A 103 -7.35 -1.44 -7.19
N GLY A 104 -6.35 -0.74 -7.73
CA GLY A 104 -5.40 -1.31 -8.68
C GLY A 104 -4.77 -0.26 -9.57
N PHE A 105 -4.05 -0.71 -10.59
CA PHE A 105 -3.38 0.13 -11.58
C PHE A 105 -3.91 -0.23 -12.97
N ILE A 106 -4.19 0.79 -13.76
CA ILE A 106 -4.71 0.63 -15.12
C ILE A 106 -3.73 1.29 -16.07
N ARG A 107 -3.31 0.57 -17.11
CA ARG A 107 -2.49 1.11 -18.20
C ARG A 107 -3.39 1.53 -19.34
N PHE A 108 -3.54 2.83 -19.53
CA PHE A 108 -4.16 3.36 -20.74
C PHE A 108 -3.15 3.30 -21.88
N TRP A 109 -3.57 2.74 -23.01
CA TRP A 109 -2.77 2.78 -24.22
C TRP A 109 -2.92 4.17 -24.82
N LYS A 110 -1.83 4.71 -25.37
CA LYS A 110 -1.90 5.96 -26.11
C LYS A 110 -2.32 5.62 -27.53
N ASP A 111 -3.46 6.14 -27.97
CA ASP A 111 -3.73 6.24 -29.39
C ASP A 111 -2.69 7.19 -29.99
N THR A 112 -1.86 6.67 -30.87
CA THR A 112 -0.87 7.48 -31.60
C THR A 112 -1.65 8.30 -32.62
N ILE A 113 -1.66 9.62 -32.45
CA ILE A 113 -2.12 10.58 -33.46
C ILE A 113 -1.00 10.76 -34.49
#